data_AF-A0A060XYF4-F1
#
_entry.id   AF-A0A060XYF4-F1
#
_cell.length_a   1.000
_cell.length_b   1.000
_cell.length_c   1.000
_cell.angle_alpha   90.00
_cell.angle_beta   90.00
_cell.angle_gamma   90.00
#
_symmetry.space_group_name_H-M   'P 1'
#
loop_
_entity.id
_entity.type
_entity.pdbx_description
1 polymer ?
#
loop_
_entity_poly.entity_id
_entity_poly.type
_entity_poly.pdbx_seq_one_letter_code
_entity_poly.pdbx_strand_id
1 'polypeptide(L)'
;MPFAVVGSDKEFQVNGKRVLGRKTAWGVVEVENPNHCEFALLRDFLIRSHLQDLKEVTHNIHYETYRARRLNDNGGLHPISANNTQESNL
;
A
#
# COMPACT_ATOMS: atom_id res chain seq x y z
N MET A 1 -5.96 11.70 4.51
CA MET A 1 -6.13 12.41 3.23
C MET A 1 -6.52 11.41 2.17
N PRO A 2 -7.74 11.46 1.60
CA PRO A 2 -8.05 10.80 0.34
C PRO A 2 -7.76 11.73 -0.84
N PHE A 3 -7.22 11.20 -1.94
CA PHE A 3 -7.09 11.92 -3.21
C PHE A 3 -8.37 11.74 -4.06
N ALA A 4 -8.92 12.83 -4.59
CA ALA A 4 -10.03 12.80 -5.53
C ALA A 4 -9.50 12.48 -6.95
N VAL A 5 -9.47 11.20 -7.31
CA VAL A 5 -8.81 10.72 -8.54
C VAL A 5 -9.78 10.27 -9.62
N VAL A 6 -9.36 10.48 -10.87
CA VAL A 6 -10.00 9.92 -12.06
C VAL A 6 -8.96 9.06 -12.78
N GLY A 7 -9.32 7.82 -13.10
CA GLY A 7 -8.51 6.91 -13.91
C GLY A 7 -9.03 6.78 -15.34
N SER A 8 -8.12 6.62 -16.30
CA SER A 8 -8.43 6.24 -17.68
C SER A 8 -7.21 5.60 -18.33
N ASP A 9 -7.46 4.64 -19.22
CA ASP A 9 -6.51 4.04 -20.15
C ASP A 9 -6.67 4.58 -21.58
N LYS A 10 -7.60 5.51 -21.80
CA LYS A 10 -7.91 6.09 -23.12
C LYS A 10 -7.28 7.46 -23.30
N GLU A 11 -6.76 7.69 -24.49
CA GLU A 11 -6.22 8.99 -24.91
C GLU A 11 -7.19 9.75 -25.82
N PHE A 12 -7.18 11.07 -25.70
CA PHE A 12 -7.95 11.99 -26.52
C PHE A 12 -7.06 13.16 -26.95
N GLN A 13 -7.41 13.80 -28.08
CA GLN A 13 -6.73 15.01 -28.52
C GLN A 13 -7.50 16.24 -28.00
N VAL A 14 -6.85 17.04 -27.14
CA VAL A 14 -7.39 18.27 -26.55
C VAL A 14 -6.37 19.38 -26.77
N ASN A 15 -6.79 20.50 -27.39
CA ASN A 15 -5.90 21.62 -27.72
C ASN A 15 -4.60 21.21 -28.44
N GLY A 16 -4.71 20.22 -29.35
CA GLY A 16 -3.57 19.69 -30.11
C GLY A 16 -2.66 18.72 -29.34
N LYS A 17 -2.88 18.51 -28.04
CA LYS A 17 -2.11 17.57 -27.21
C LYS A 17 -2.86 16.25 -27.02
N ARG A 18 -2.14 15.13 -27.03
CA ARG A 18 -2.68 13.84 -26.58
C ARG A 18 -2.66 13.80 -25.06
N VAL A 19 -3.82 13.52 -24.47
CA VAL A 19 -4.02 13.48 -23.02
C VAL A 19 -4.81 12.23 -22.64
N LEU A 20 -4.45 11.60 -21.53
CA LEU A 20 -5.29 10.57 -20.91
C LEU A 20 -6.56 11.23 -20.36
N GLY A 21 -7.72 10.65 -20.64
CA GLY A 21 -8.97 11.27 -20.24
C GLY A 21 -10.19 10.35 -20.30
N ARG A 22 -11.30 10.79 -19.72
CA ARG A 22 -12.61 10.14 -19.85
C ARG A 22 -13.54 11.03 -20.68
N LYS A 23 -13.97 10.53 -21.83
CA LYS A 23 -14.97 11.21 -22.66
C LYS A 23 -16.38 10.99 -22.11
N THR A 24 -17.14 12.08 -22.02
CA THR A 24 -18.54 12.13 -21.62
C THR A 24 -19.36 12.86 -22.69
N ALA A 25 -20.68 12.98 -22.50
CA ALA A 25 -21.52 13.79 -23.37
C ALA A 25 -21.20 15.31 -23.28
N TRP A 26 -20.61 15.76 -22.18
CA TRP A 26 -20.35 17.18 -21.90
C TRP A 26 -18.89 17.60 -22.15
N GLY A 27 -17.99 16.66 -22.44
CA GLY A 27 -16.58 16.96 -22.67
C GLY A 27 -15.65 15.82 -22.27
N VAL A 28 -14.36 16.13 -22.19
CA VAL A 28 -13.31 15.19 -21.78
C VAL A 28 -12.76 15.61 -20.42
N VAL A 29 -12.83 14.71 -19.45
CA VAL A 29 -12.16 14.87 -18.16
C VAL A 29 -10.72 14.42 -18.34
N GLU A 30 -9.79 15.37 -18.41
CA GLU A 30 -8.35 15.11 -18.53
C GLU A 30 -7.78 14.62 -17.19
N VAL A 31 -7.12 13.46 -17.18
CA VAL A 31 -6.62 12.79 -15.95
C VAL A 31 -5.47 13.56 -15.31
N GLU A 32 -4.56 14.13 -16.10
CA GLU A 32 -3.39 14.86 -15.57
C GLU A 32 -3.65 16.34 -15.30
N ASN A 33 -4.85 16.85 -15.59
CA ASN A 33 -5.19 18.25 -15.38
C ASN A 33 -5.59 18.46 -13.90
N PRO A 34 -4.86 19.28 -13.11
CA PRO A 34 -5.13 19.48 -11.68
C PRO A 34 -6.46 20.20 -11.42
N ASN A 35 -7.04 20.84 -12.44
CA ASN A 35 -8.38 21.43 -12.32
C ASN A 35 -9.51 20.39 -12.44
N HIS A 36 -9.19 19.16 -12.84
CA HIS A 36 -10.18 18.07 -12.99
C HIS A 36 -10.08 17.03 -11.87
N CYS A 37 -8.87 16.64 -11.47
CA CYS A 37 -8.66 15.67 -10.41
C CYS A 37 -7.23 15.71 -9.85
N GLU A 38 -7.00 15.00 -8.75
CA GLU A 38 -5.74 14.97 -8.01
C GLU A 38 -4.81 13.82 -8.43
N PHE A 39 -5.03 13.21 -9.60
CA PHE A 39 -4.22 12.08 -10.06
C PHE A 39 -2.73 12.41 -10.15
N ALA A 40 -2.38 13.60 -10.63
CA ALA A 40 -0.98 14.04 -10.69
C ALA A 40 -0.34 14.06 -9.29
N LEU A 41 -1.08 14.49 -8.26
CA LEU A 41 -0.60 14.48 -6.87
C LEU A 41 -0.45 13.06 -6.35
N LEU A 42 -1.41 12.17 -6.61
CA LEU A 42 -1.30 10.76 -6.22
C LEU A 42 -0.09 10.08 -6.87
N ARG A 43 0.11 10.28 -8.18
CA ARG A 43 1.27 9.75 -8.91
C ARG A 43 2.56 10.25 -8.27
N ASP A 44 2.67 11.54 -8.03
CA ASP A 44 3.90 12.16 -7.56
C ASP A 44 4.19 11.76 -6.10
N PHE A 45 3.14 11.57 -5.30
CA PHE A 45 3.25 10.98 -3.97
C PHE A 45 3.82 9.56 -4.05
N LEU A 46 3.18 8.67 -4.83
CA LEU A 46 3.53 7.25 -4.87
C LEU A 46 4.90 6.96 -5.49
N ILE A 47 5.21 7.56 -6.65
CA ILE A 47 6.35 7.13 -7.47
C ILE A 47 7.49 8.14 -7.57
N ARG A 48 7.32 9.39 -7.11
CA ARG A 48 8.38 10.41 -7.15
C ARG A 48 8.92 10.77 -5.77
N SER A 49 8.03 11.12 -4.85
CA SER A 49 8.42 11.71 -3.56
C SER A 49 8.47 10.71 -2.40
N HIS A 50 7.49 9.81 -2.25
CA HIS A 50 7.35 8.98 -1.05
C HIS A 50 7.57 7.48 -1.28
N LEU A 51 8.01 7.07 -2.48
CA LEU A 51 8.22 5.66 -2.79
C LEU A 51 9.17 4.97 -1.80
N GLN A 52 10.25 5.64 -1.42
CA GLN A 52 11.26 5.09 -0.52
C GLN A 52 10.70 4.93 0.90
N ASP A 53 10.07 5.97 1.43
CA ASP A 53 9.43 5.93 2.76
C ASP A 53 8.35 4.85 2.84
N LEU A 54 7.52 4.71 1.79
CA LEU A 54 6.51 3.65 1.70
C LEU A 54 7.13 2.26 1.78
N LYS A 55 8.28 2.03 1.12
CA LYS A 55 9.03 0.78 1.21
C LYS A 55 9.61 0.56 2.61
N GLU A 56 10.18 1.61 3.21
CA GLU A 56 10.78 1.53 4.55
C GLU A 56 9.75 1.22 5.63
N VAL A 57 8.60 1.89 5.62
CA VAL A 57 7.48 1.59 6.53
C VAL A 57 6.98 0.15 6.32
N THR A 58 6.84 -0.27 5.07
CA THR A 58 6.44 -1.65 4.75
C THR A 58 7.43 -2.66 5.31
N HIS A 59 8.73 -2.41 5.17
CA HIS A 59 9.77 -3.34 5.64
C HIS A 59 9.94 -3.31 7.16
N ASN A 60 10.22 -2.14 7.73
CA ASN A 60 10.63 -1.99 9.12
C ASN A 60 9.47 -2.06 10.10
N ILE A 61 8.24 -1.77 9.66
CA ILE A 61 7.05 -1.79 10.52
C ILE A 61 6.17 -2.97 10.16
N HIS A 62 5.60 -2.99 8.96
CA HIS A 62 4.58 -3.99 8.63
C HIS A 62 5.17 -5.40 8.54
N TYR A 63 6.27 -5.57 7.82
CA TYR A 63 6.93 -6.86 7.67
C TYR A 63 7.56 -7.33 8.98
N GLU A 64 8.34 -6.49 9.68
CA GLU A 64 8.96 -6.91 10.95
C GLU A 64 7.93 -7.22 12.04
N THR A 65 6.82 -6.48 12.12
CA THR A 65 5.70 -6.81 13.04
C THR A 65 5.11 -8.18 12.71
N TYR A 66 4.86 -8.46 11.43
CA TYR A 66 4.36 -9.75 10.98
C TYR A 66 5.36 -10.87 11.26
N ARG A 67 6.64 -10.65 10.97
CA ARG A 67 7.73 -11.59 11.18
C ARG A 67 7.87 -11.98 12.64
N ALA A 68 7.88 -11.00 13.56
CA ALA A 68 7.97 -11.26 15.00
C ALA A 68 6.79 -12.12 15.49
N ARG A 69 5.55 -11.80 15.09
CA ARG A 69 4.37 -12.60 15.41
C ARG A 69 4.50 -14.04 14.91
N ARG A 70 4.86 -14.22 13.64
CA ARG A 70 5.02 -15.56 13.04
C ARG A 70 6.12 -16.38 13.68
N LEU A 71 7.24 -15.78 14.05
CA LEU A 71 8.32 -16.47 14.76
C LEU A 71 7.89 -16.89 16.17
N ASN A 72 7.09 -16.08 16.85
CA ASN A 72 6.54 -16.44 18.15
C ASN A 72 5.48 -17.54 18.04
N ASP A 73 4.62 -17.49 17.01
CA ASP A 73 3.56 -18.48 16.80
C ASP A 73 4.11 -19.84 16.30
N ASN A 74 5.13 -19.82 15.43
CA ASN A 74 5.71 -21.04 14.84
C ASN A 74 6.95 -21.55 15.59
N GLY A 75 7.58 -20.71 16.43
CA GLY A 75 8.81 -21.01 17.16
C GLY A 75 8.67 -20.88 18.68
N GLY A 76 7.49 -20.55 19.18
CA GLY A 76 7.14 -20.66 20.58
C GLY A 76 7.03 -22.13 20.97
N LEU A 77 8.16 -22.75 21.32
CA LEU A 77 8.16 -23.89 22.21
C LEU A 77 7.15 -23.59 23.33
N HIS A 78 6.12 -24.42 23.43
CA HIS A 78 5.16 -24.39 24.53
C HIS A 78 5.97 -24.28 25.84
N PRO A 79 5.60 -23.41 26.79
CA PRO A 79 6.29 -23.39 28.07
C PRO A 79 6.20 -24.82 28.61
N ILE A 80 7.35 -25.48 28.76
CA ILE A 80 7.43 -26.77 29.42
C ILE A 80 6.90 -26.51 30.83
N SER A 81 5.66 -26.92 31.08
CA SER A 81 5.11 -26.98 32.43
C SER A 81 5.95 -28.00 33.17
N ALA A 82 6.92 -27.52 33.93
CA ALA A 82 7.74 -28.32 34.82
C ALA A 82 6.89 -28.77 36.02
N ASN A 83 5.93 -29.65 35.80
CA ASN A 83 5.23 -30.40 36.84
C ASN A 83 5.15 -31.85 36.34
N ASN A 84 6.15 -32.66 36.71
CA ASN A 84 6.02 -34.10 36.99
C ASN A 84 7.39 -34.67 37.38
N THR A 85 7.85 -34.32 38.59
CA THR A 85 8.86 -35.10 39.30
C THR A 85 8.38 -35.36 40.73
N GLN A 86 7.28 -36.11 40.85
CA GLN A 86 6.93 -36.84 42.06
C GLN A 86 6.33 -38.18 41.63
N GLU A 87 7.18 -39.08 41.14
CA GLU A 87 6.94 -40.53 41.18
C GLU A 87 8.22 -41.25 40.74
N SER A 88 9.16 -41.38 41.68
CA SER A 88 10.08 -42.51 41.76
C SER A 88 11.11 -42.21 42.86
N ASN A 89 10.87 -42.69 44.08
CA ASN A 89 11.81 -43.48 44.88
C ASN A 89 11.32 -43.57 46.33
N LEU A 90 10.96 -44.81 46.71
CA LEU A 90 10.57 -45.33 48.03
C LEU A 90 9.15 -45.03 48.53
#